data_AF-A0A2E6GH73-F1
#
_entry.id   AF-A0A2E6GH73-F1
#
_cell.length_a   1.000
_cell.length_b   1.000
_cell.length_c   1.000
_cell.angle_alpha   90.00
_cell.angle_beta   90.00
_cell.angle_gamma   90.00
#
_symmetry.space_group_name_H-M   'P 1'
#
loop_
_entity.id
_entity.type
_entity.pdbx_description
1 polymer ?
#
loop_
_entity_poly.entity_id
_entity_poly.type
_entity_poly.pdbx_seq_one_letter_code
_entity_poly.pdbx_strand_id
1 'polypeptide(L)'
;MTGFLYFLGNTLRWPALKPKEFLFLHLYLVFIYLITFALSQNQVNQANLVFTVGILAPLLVAIGQGLPTDCLDYKTALLKELETK
;
A
#
# COMPACT_ATOMS: atom_id res chain seq x y z
N MET A 1 9.68 -2.79 18.37
CA MET A 1 9.46 -1.34 18.12
C MET A 1 10.28 -0.80 16.95
N THR A 2 11.51 -1.29 16.72
CA THR A 2 12.37 -0.88 15.59
C THR A 2 11.73 -1.04 14.21
N GLY A 3 11.02 -2.14 13.95
CA GLY A 3 10.31 -2.33 12.67
C GLY A 3 9.22 -1.28 12.38
N PHE A 4 8.47 -0.87 13.41
CA PHE A 4 7.45 0.19 13.26
C PHE A 4 8.08 1.56 12.97
N LEU A 5 9.16 1.92 13.69
CA LEU A 5 9.87 3.17 13.45
C LEU A 5 10.54 3.20 12.07
N TYR A 6 11.05 2.06 11.60
CA TYR A 6 11.57 1.90 10.25
C TYR A 6 10.49 2.09 9.19
N PHE A 7 9.33 1.44 9.36
CA PHE A 7 8.18 1.61 8.47
C PHE A 7 7.69 3.06 8.44
N LEU A 8 7.59 3.70 9.61
CA LEU A 8 7.13 5.08 9.74
C LEU A 8 8.12 6.05 9.07
N GLY A 9 9.42 5.88 9.32
CA GLY A 9 10.48 6.68 8.69
C GLY A 9 10.50 6.52 7.16
N ASN A 10 10.33 5.29 6.67
CA ASN A 10 10.26 5.02 5.24
C ASN A 10 9.00 5.66 4.61
N THR A 11 7.85 5.57 5.29
CA THR A 11 6.60 6.19 4.85
C THR A 11 6.72 7.71 4.77
N LEU A 12 7.37 8.34 5.76
CA LEU A 12 7.65 9.78 5.77
C LEU A 12 8.60 10.22 4.65
N ARG A 13 9.55 9.35 4.27
CA ARG A 13 10.56 9.66 3.23
C ARG A 13 10.07 9.37 1.81
N TRP A 14 9.09 8.49 1.67
CA TRP A 14 8.51 8.08 0.40
C TRP A 14 8.02 9.22 -0.50
N PRO A 15 7.29 10.24 -0.01
CA PRO A 15 6.87 11.36 -0.86
C PRO A 15 8.06 12.16 -1.42
N ALA A 16 9.19 12.21 -0.71
CA ALA A 16 10.39 12.92 -1.16
C ALA A 16 11.24 12.10 -2.14
N LEU A 17 11.33 10.78 -1.93
CA LEU A 17 12.11 9.86 -2.78
C LEU A 17 11.40 9.56 -4.11
N LYS A 18 10.07 9.33 -4.05
CA LYS A 18 9.28 8.87 -5.19
C LYS A 18 7.89 9.54 -5.23
N PRO A 19 7.83 10.85 -5.50
CA PRO A 19 6.60 11.63 -5.42
C PRO A 19 5.51 11.15 -6.39
N LYS A 20 5.89 10.71 -7.60
CA LYS A 20 4.93 10.21 -8.60
C LYS A 20 4.21 8.95 -8.12
N GLU A 21 4.96 7.95 -7.67
CA GLU A 21 4.41 6.68 -7.16
C GLU A 21 3.51 6.92 -5.95
N PHE A 22 3.94 7.80 -5.04
CA PHE A 22 3.15 8.22 -3.88
C PHE A 22 1.81 8.85 -4.31
N LEU A 23 1.83 9.82 -5.23
CA LEU A 23 0.62 10.48 -5.72
C LEU A 23 -0.32 9.51 -6.45
N PHE A 24 0.20 8.60 -7.28
CA PHE A 24 -0.62 7.60 -7.97
C PHE A 24 -1.34 6.67 -6.99
N LEU A 25 -0.66 6.20 -5.93
CA LEU A 25 -1.29 5.36 -4.91
C LEU A 25 -2.40 6.12 -4.15
N HIS A 26 -2.16 7.38 -3.80
CA HIS A 26 -3.17 8.19 -3.10
C HIS A 26 -4.37 8.50 -3.99
N LEU A 27 -4.15 8.85 -5.26
CA LEU A 27 -5.23 9.02 -6.23
C LEU A 27 -6.05 7.75 -6.42
N TYR A 28 -5.39 6.60 -6.49
CA TYR A 28 -6.06 5.30 -6.55
C TYR A 28 -6.95 5.04 -5.32
N LEU A 29 -6.44 5.29 -4.12
CA LEU A 29 -7.23 5.13 -2.89
C LEU A 29 -8.43 6.07 -2.83
N VAL A 30 -8.26 7.33 -3.24
CA VAL A 30 -9.36 8.30 -3.36
C VAL A 30 -10.40 7.80 -4.36
N PHE A 31 -9.99 7.25 -5.50
CA PHE A 31 -10.89 6.70 -6.50
C PHE A 31 -11.71 5.51 -5.97
N ILE A 32 -11.08 4.55 -5.29
CA ILE A 32 -11.78 3.43 -4.64
C ILE A 32 -12.76 3.93 -3.58
N TYR A 33 -12.38 4.94 -2.80
CA TYR A 33 -13.27 5.56 -1.82
C TYR A 33 -14.51 6.19 -2.47
N LEU A 34 -14.33 6.95 -3.57
CA LEU A 34 -15.45 7.57 -4.29
C LEU A 34 -16.41 6.52 -4.86
N ILE A 35 -15.90 5.43 -5.44
CA ILE A 35 -16.72 4.31 -5.92
C ILE A 35 -17.50 3.69 -4.77
N THR A 36 -16.81 3.39 -3.67
CA THR A 36 -17.41 2.79 -2.47
C THR A 36 -18.51 3.69 -1.89
N PHE A 37 -18.24 4.99 -1.82
CA PHE A 37 -19.19 5.99 -1.34
C PHE A 37 -20.44 6.05 -2.22
N ALA A 38 -20.28 6.08 -3.55
CA ALA A 38 -21.40 6.05 -4.49
C ALA A 38 -22.22 4.75 -4.38
N LEU A 39 -21.57 3.59 -4.22
CA LEU A 39 -22.26 2.31 -4.00
C LEU A 39 -23.05 2.28 -2.69
N SER A 40 -22.47 2.85 -1.63
CA SER A 40 -23.12 2.98 -0.32
C SER A 40 -24.38 3.85 -0.39
N GLN A 41 -24.32 4.99 -1.10
CA GLN A 41 -25.48 5.87 -1.30
C GLN A 41 -26.63 5.19 -2.09
N ASN A 42 -26.30 4.28 -3.00
CA ASN A 42 -27.28 3.53 -3.79
C ASN A 42 -27.79 2.26 -3.08
N GLN A 43 -27.53 2.10 -1.76
CA GLN A 43 -27.90 0.93 -0.95
C GLN A 43 -27.40 -0.42 -1.51
N VAL A 44 -26.27 -0.41 -2.22
CA VAL A 44 -25.66 -1.65 -2.72
C VAL A 44 -24.95 -2.35 -1.56
N ASN A 45 -25.49 -3.50 -1.14
CA ASN A 45 -25.01 -4.27 0.02
C ASN A 45 -23.57 -4.81 -0.13
N GLN A 46 -22.95 -4.64 -1.29
CA GLN A 46 -21.58 -5.09 -1.61
C GLN A 46 -20.52 -3.98 -1.48
N ALA A 47 -20.88 -2.77 -1.09
CA ALA A 47 -19.93 -1.64 -0.98
C ALA A 47 -18.70 -1.97 -0.11
N ASN A 48 -18.92 -2.68 1.02
CA ASN A 48 -17.83 -3.09 1.90
C ASN A 48 -16.85 -4.08 1.24
N LEU A 49 -17.35 -4.96 0.37
CA LEU A 49 -16.53 -5.91 -0.37
C LEU A 49 -15.71 -5.22 -1.46
N VAL A 50 -16.31 -4.25 -2.15
CA VAL A 50 -15.60 -3.42 -3.15
C VAL A 50 -14.48 -2.62 -2.49
N PHE A 51 -14.73 -2.07 -1.30
CA PHE A 51 -13.72 -1.36 -0.53
C PHE A 51 -12.55 -2.24 -0.11
N THR A 52 -12.82 -3.41 0.48
CA THR A 52 -11.78 -4.32 0.96
C THR A 52 -10.94 -4.88 -0.19
N VAL A 53 -11.59 -5.32 -1.27
CA VAL A 53 -10.87 -5.81 -2.47
C VAL A 53 -10.11 -4.67 -3.13
N GLY A 54 -10.69 -3.47 -3.23
CA GLY A 54 -10.05 -2.31 -3.85
C GLY A 54 -8.77 -1.88 -3.13
N ILE A 55 -8.76 -1.89 -1.80
CA ILE A 55 -7.55 -1.58 -1.02
C ILE A 55 -6.51 -2.71 -1.10
N LEU A 56 -6.96 -3.97 -1.11
CA LEU A 56 -6.06 -5.12 -1.09
C LEU A 56 -5.49 -5.48 -2.48
N ALA A 57 -6.16 -5.07 -3.56
CA ALA A 57 -5.77 -5.34 -4.94
C ALA A 57 -4.32 -4.97 -5.29
N PRO A 58 -3.79 -3.77 -4.98
CA PRO A 58 -2.39 -3.45 -5.27
C PRO A 58 -1.41 -4.38 -4.56
N LEU A 59 -1.72 -4.82 -3.34
CA LEU A 59 -0.90 -5.78 -2.60
C LEU A 59 -0.94 -7.16 -3.26
N LEU A 60 -2.14 -7.64 -3.62
CA LEU A 60 -2.33 -8.93 -4.29
C LEU A 60 -1.65 -8.98 -5.67
N VAL A 61 -1.74 -7.90 -6.44
CA VAL A 61 -1.06 -7.76 -7.75
C VAL A 61 0.46 -7.77 -7.56
N ALA A 62 0.97 -7.05 -6.56
CA ALA A 62 2.41 -7.07 -6.28
C ALA A 62 2.90 -8.49 -5.91
N ILE A 63 2.16 -9.20 -5.04
CA ILE A 63 2.45 -10.60 -4.70
C ILE A 63 2.42 -11.49 -5.96
N GLY A 64 1.40 -11.35 -6.81
CA GLY A 64 1.28 -12.11 -8.06
C GLY A 64 2.37 -11.80 -9.08
N GLN A 65 2.95 -10.59 -9.07
CA GLN A 65 4.08 -10.19 -9.90
C GLN A 65 5.44 -10.63 -9.34
N GLY A 66 5.46 -11.42 -8.26
CA GLY A 66 6.68 -11.96 -7.67
C GLY A 66 7.29 -11.06 -6.61
N LEU A 67 6.51 -10.18 -5.95
CA LEU A 67 6.97 -9.49 -4.75
C LEU A 67 7.40 -10.56 -3.72
N PRO A 68 8.68 -10.60 -3.32
CA PRO A 68 9.13 -11.57 -2.32
C PRO A 68 8.36 -11.29 -1.04
N THR A 69 7.68 -12.30 -0.50
CA THR A 69 7.06 -12.19 0.82
C THR A 69 8.09 -11.93 1.91
N ASP A 70 9.38 -12.19 1.64
CA ASP A 70 10.53 -11.79 2.47
C ASP A 70 10.70 -10.26 2.60
N CYS A 71 10.10 -9.45 1.73
CA CYS A 71 10.06 -8.00 1.91
C CYS A 71 9.13 -7.55 3.05
N LEU A 72 8.28 -8.45 3.58
CA LEU A 72 7.55 -8.23 4.84
C LEU A 72 8.42 -8.54 6.06
N ASP A 73 9.54 -9.26 5.91
CA ASP A 73 10.52 -9.43 6.98
C ASP A 73 11.42 -8.19 7.07
N TYR A 74 11.12 -7.34 8.05
CA TYR A 74 11.84 -6.10 8.29
C TYR A 74 13.33 -6.32 8.56
N LYS A 75 13.76 -7.51 9.03
CA LYS A 75 15.18 -7.82 9.26
C LYS A 75 15.94 -7.93 7.95
N THR A 76 15.38 -8.66 6.98
CA THR A 76 15.97 -8.87 5.66
C THR A 76 15.98 -7.57 4.85
N ALA A 77 14.92 -6.76 4.98
CA ALA A 77 14.88 -5.43 4.39
C ALA A 77 15.96 -4.48 4.96
N LEU A 78 16.17 -4.50 6.28
CA LEU A 78 17.22 -3.70 6.93
C LEU A 78 18.62 -4.15 6.52
N LEU A 79 18.89 -5.45 6.46
CA LEU A 79 20.19 -5.99 6.05
C LEU A 79 20.53 -5.58 4.62
N LYS A 80 19.56 -5.63 3.71
CA LYS A 80 19.73 -5.22 2.31
C LYS A 80 20.07 -3.73 2.17
N GLU A 81 19.39 -2.85 2.90
CA GLU A 81 19.73 -1.41 2.93
C GLU A 81 21.13 -1.16 3.52
N LEU A 82 21.58 -1.99 4.46
CA LEU A 82 22.89 -1.86 5.10
C LEU A 82 24.03 -2.35 4.20
N GLU A 83 23.82 -3.41 3.41
CA GLU A 83 24.80 -3.94 2.45
C GLU A 83 24.94 -3.08 1.18
N THR A 84 23.91 -2.32 0.81
CA THR A 84 23.93 -1.49 -0.41
C THR A 84 24.59 -0.12 -0.18
N LYS A 85 25.22 0.09 0.99
CA LYS A 85 25.92 1.32 1.37
C LYS A 85 27.42 1.06 1.56
#